data_AF-A0A0B6YF06-F1
#
_entry.id   AF-A0A0B6YF06-F1
#
_cell.length_a   1.000
_cell.length_b   1.000
_cell.length_c   1.000
_cell.angle_alpha   90.00
_cell.angle_beta   90.00
_cell.angle_gamma   90.00
#
_symmetry.space_group_name_H-M   'P 1'
#
loop_
_entity.id
_entity.type
_entity.pdbx_description
1 polymer ?
#
loop_
_entity_poly.entity_id
_entity_poly.type
_entity_poly.pdbx_seq_one_letter_code
_entity_poly.pdbx_strand_id
1 'polypeptide(L)'
;SYIAAISARFVQLQHGDIDKRVEVKPYVLDDQMCDECQGARCAGKFAPFFCANVTCLQYYCEYCWAQIHSCPGREYHKPLVKEGADRPRAVPFRWC
;
A
#
# COMPACT_ATOMS: atom_id res chain seq x y z
N SER A 1 13.84 -9.87 -2.00
CA SER A 1 13.64 -8.63 -2.78
C SER A 1 12.30 -7.99 -2.39
N TYR A 2 12.11 -6.71 -2.66
CA TYR A 2 10.88 -5.97 -2.31
C TYR A 2 9.60 -6.63 -2.87
N ILE A 3 9.58 -6.93 -4.17
CA ILE A 3 8.42 -7.54 -4.84
C ILE A 3 8.07 -8.92 -4.26
N ALA A 4 9.07 -9.76 -3.97
CA ALA A 4 8.84 -11.07 -3.37
C ALA A 4 8.23 -10.94 -1.95
N ALA A 5 8.68 -9.96 -1.16
CA ALA A 5 8.15 -9.73 0.18
C ALA A 5 6.69 -9.26 0.18
N ILE A 6 6.33 -8.35 -0.74
CA ILE A 6 4.93 -7.91 -0.91
C ILE A 6 4.05 -9.06 -1.43
N SER A 7 4.55 -9.81 -2.42
CA SER A 7 3.83 -10.95 -3.00
C SER A 7 3.53 -12.04 -1.98
N ALA A 8 4.49 -12.31 -1.08
CA ALA A 8 4.33 -13.31 -0.04
C ALA A 8 3.25 -12.92 0.98
N ARG A 9 3.02 -11.61 1.19
CA ARG A 9 2.08 -10.98 2.14
C ARG A 9 2.30 -11.32 3.61
N PHE A 10 2.77 -12.52 3.92
CA PHE A 10 3.07 -12.99 5.26
C PHE A 10 4.47 -13.59 5.31
N VAL A 11 5.17 -13.32 6.40
CA VAL A 11 6.47 -13.90 6.69
C VAL A 11 6.42 -14.52 8.09
N GLN A 12 7.03 -15.68 8.24
CA GLN A 12 7.21 -16.32 9.53
C GLN A 12 8.56 -15.91 10.11
N LEU A 13 8.53 -15.29 11.29
CA LEU A 13 9.71 -14.87 12.02
C LEU A 13 9.97 -15.89 13.12
N GLN A 14 11.11 -16.57 13.02
CA GLN A 14 11.58 -17.53 14.01
C GLN A 14 12.88 -17.04 14.64
N HIS A 15 12.90 -16.85 15.96
CA HIS A 15 14.09 -16.48 16.71
C HIS A 15 14.02 -16.99 18.15
N GLY A 16 14.82 -18.01 18.48
CA GLY A 16 14.68 -18.73 19.74
C GLY A 16 13.28 -19.35 19.85
N ASP A 17 12.59 -19.07 20.96
CA ASP A 17 11.20 -19.54 21.19
C ASP A 17 10.14 -18.63 20.54
N ILE A 18 10.53 -17.59 19.80
CA ILE A 18 9.60 -16.70 19.11
C ILE A 18 9.25 -17.32 17.76
N ASP A 19 7.98 -17.67 17.57
CA ASP A 19 7.39 -18.00 16.27
C ASP A 19 6.20 -17.08 15.99
N LYS A 20 6.37 -16.09 15.11
CA LYS A 20 5.33 -15.12 14.77
C LYS A 20 5.15 -14.98 13.27
N ARG A 21 3.90 -15.10 12.82
CA ARG A 21 3.51 -14.77 11.45
C ARG A 21 3.13 -13.29 11.37
N VAL A 22 3.89 -12.53 10.60
CA VAL A 22 3.68 -11.09 10.39
C VAL A 22 3.16 -10.81 8.99
N GLU A 23 2.26 -9.84 8.86
CA GLU A 23 1.81 -9.34 7.57
C GLU A 23 2.77 -8.24 7.08
N VAL A 24 3.21 -8.33 5.84
CA VAL A 24 4.01 -7.31 5.16
C VAL A 24 3.05 -6.32 4.50
N LYS A 25 3.14 -5.04 4.88
CA LYS A 25 2.39 -3.95 4.26
C LYS A 25 3.35 -2.94 3.62
N PRO A 26 3.11 -2.50 2.37
CA PRO A 26 3.89 -1.43 1.79
C PRO A 26 3.67 -0.14 2.57
N TYR A 27 4.72 0.68 2.66
CA TYR A 27 4.64 2.02 3.24
C TYR A 27 4.22 3.00 2.14
N VAL A 28 3.21 3.82 2.42
CA VAL A 28 2.66 4.80 1.46
C VAL A 28 3.25 6.17 1.79
N LEU A 29 3.78 6.86 0.78
CA LEU A 29 4.38 8.20 0.90
C LEU A 29 3.35 9.29 0.55
N ASP A 30 3.50 10.48 1.15
CA ASP A 30 2.53 11.59 1.10
C ASP A 30 2.71 12.55 -0.10
N ASP A 31 3.87 12.52 -0.76
CA ASP A 31 4.33 13.51 -1.74
C ASP A 31 4.51 12.91 -3.15
N GLN A 32 3.90 11.76 -3.40
CA GLN A 32 4.03 11.06 -4.68
C GLN A 32 3.00 11.56 -5.68
N MET A 33 3.46 11.79 -6.91
CA MET A 33 2.58 12.11 -8.02
C MET A 33 1.89 10.85 -8.54
N CYS A 34 0.78 11.02 -9.26
CA CYS A 34 0.17 9.90 -9.95
C CYS A 34 1.11 9.35 -11.02
N ASP A 35 1.45 8.07 -10.97
CA ASP A 35 2.41 7.46 -11.91
C ASP A 35 1.89 7.50 -13.36
N GLU A 36 0.58 7.41 -13.54
CA GLU A 36 -0.07 7.38 -14.86
C GLU A 36 -0.17 8.74 -15.55
N CYS A 37 -0.44 9.81 -14.78
CA CYS A 37 -0.69 11.13 -15.37
C CYS A 37 0.26 12.23 -14.88
N GLN A 38 1.14 11.93 -13.91
CA GLN A 38 2.13 12.87 -13.37
C GLN A 38 1.52 14.22 -12.95
N GLY A 39 0.31 14.19 -12.37
CA GLY A 39 -0.40 15.40 -11.95
C GLY A 39 -1.26 16.08 -13.03
N ALA A 40 -1.15 15.68 -14.30
CA ALA A 40 -1.82 16.34 -15.43
C ALA A 40 -3.35 16.29 -15.33
N ARG A 41 -3.91 15.23 -14.75
CA ARG A 41 -5.37 15.04 -14.60
C ARG A 41 -5.91 15.47 -13.23
N CYS A 42 -5.06 15.96 -12.33
CA CYS A 42 -5.43 16.33 -10.96
C CYS A 42 -4.86 17.69 -10.54
N ALA A 43 -4.65 18.60 -11.49
CA ALA A 43 -4.16 19.97 -11.25
C ALA A 43 -2.85 20.02 -10.42
N GLY A 44 -1.95 19.06 -10.65
CA GLY A 44 -0.67 18.96 -9.93
C GLY A 44 -0.79 18.48 -8.47
N LYS A 45 -1.97 18.03 -8.03
CA LYS A 45 -2.13 17.42 -6.70
C LYS A 45 -1.44 16.04 -6.64
N PHE A 46 -0.89 15.73 -5.47
CA PHE A 46 -0.35 14.40 -5.16
C PHE A 46 -1.43 13.32 -5.24
N ALA A 47 -0.99 12.09 -5.49
CA ALA A 47 -1.86 10.92 -5.60
C ALA A 47 -2.38 10.51 -4.21
N PRO A 48 -3.71 10.50 -3.99
CA PRO A 48 -4.28 10.08 -2.72
C PRO A 48 -4.32 8.56 -2.54
N PHE A 49 -4.11 7.77 -3.60
CA PHE A 49 -4.26 6.33 -3.59
C PHE A 49 -3.00 5.60 -4.01
N PHE A 50 -2.69 4.51 -3.30
CA PHE A 50 -1.68 3.55 -3.69
C PHE A 50 -2.29 2.16 -3.87
N CYS A 51 -2.03 1.49 -4.99
CA CYS A 51 -2.46 0.11 -5.20
C CYS A 51 -1.39 -0.88 -4.74
N ALA A 52 -1.67 -1.65 -3.69
CA ALA A 52 -0.72 -2.64 -3.16
C ALA A 52 -0.72 -3.99 -3.92
N ASN A 53 -1.52 -4.15 -4.97
CA ASN A 53 -1.46 -5.36 -5.80
C ASN A 53 -0.18 -5.35 -6.64
N VAL A 54 0.52 -6.48 -6.67
CA VAL A 54 1.77 -6.72 -7.41
C VAL A 54 1.67 -6.37 -8.90
N THR A 55 0.50 -6.44 -9.51
CA THR A 55 0.29 -6.07 -10.92
C THR A 55 0.20 -4.56 -11.15
N CYS A 56 0.03 -3.78 -10.09
CA CYS A 56 -0.09 -2.33 -10.13
C CYS A 56 1.08 -1.67 -9.40
N LEU A 57 1.20 -1.83 -8.08
CA LEU A 57 2.25 -1.25 -7.21
C LEU A 57 2.59 0.22 -7.55
N GLN A 58 1.55 1.04 -7.69
CA GLN A 58 1.63 2.39 -8.22
C GLN A 58 0.73 3.36 -7.47
N TYR A 59 1.09 4.63 -7.55
CA TYR A 59 0.33 5.77 -7.07
C TYR A 59 -0.64 6.27 -8.14
N TYR A 60 -1.90 6.48 -7.75
CA TYR A 60 -2.96 6.92 -8.65
C TYR A 60 -3.69 8.14 -8.09
N CYS A 61 -3.99 9.10 -8.97
CA CYS A 61 -5.02 10.09 -8.70
C CYS A 61 -6.41 9.45 -8.76
N GLU A 62 -7.44 10.13 -8.25
CA GLU A 62 -8.81 9.61 -8.24
C GLU A 62 -9.30 9.23 -9.64
N TYR A 63 -9.01 10.05 -10.64
CA TYR A 63 -9.41 9.79 -12.02
C TYR A 63 -8.74 8.54 -12.60
N CYS A 64 -7.40 8.43 -12.48
CA CYS A 64 -6.67 7.28 -13.01
C CYS A 64 -7.03 5.99 -12.25
N TRP A 65 -7.28 6.09 -10.94
CA TRP A 65 -7.77 4.96 -10.16
C TRP A 65 -9.08 4.43 -10.74
N ALA A 66 -10.10 5.29 -10.86
CA ALA A 66 -11.41 4.90 -11.35
C ALA A 66 -11.35 4.31 -12.78
N GLN A 67 -10.52 4.87 -13.66
CA GLN A 67 -10.36 4.34 -15.02
C GLN A 67 -9.70 2.96 -15.06
N ILE A 68 -8.63 2.75 -14.29
CA ILE A 68 -7.82 1.52 -14.37
C ILE A 68 -8.44 0.39 -13.53
N HIS A 69 -9.03 0.75 -12.39
CA HIS A 69 -9.57 -0.20 -11.40
C HIS A 69 -11.06 -0.46 -11.59
N SER A 70 -11.69 0.06 -12.65
CA SER A 70 -13.01 -0.39 -13.11
C SER A 70 -12.93 -1.46 -14.19
N CYS A 71 -11.74 -1.74 -14.73
CA CYS A 71 -11.55 -2.77 -15.75
C CYS A 71 -11.64 -4.19 -15.16
N PRO A 72 -12.18 -5.16 -15.91
CA PRO A 72 -12.21 -6.57 -15.52
C PRO A 72 -10.82 -7.08 -15.13
N GLY A 73 -10.74 -7.75 -13.98
CA GLY A 73 -9.49 -8.29 -13.44
C GLY A 73 -8.73 -7.32 -12.53
N ARG A 74 -9.20 -6.07 -12.36
CA ARG A 74 -8.66 -5.10 -11.41
C ARG A 74 -9.73 -4.51 -10.49
N GLU A 75 -11.01 -4.85 -10.68
CA GLU A 75 -12.11 -4.29 -9.88
C GLU A 75 -12.08 -4.66 -8.39
N TYR A 76 -11.38 -5.74 -8.04
CA TYR A 76 -11.22 -6.20 -6.67
C TYR A 76 -10.02 -5.59 -5.93
N HIS A 77 -9.23 -4.76 -6.61
CA HIS A 77 -8.11 -4.06 -5.99
C HIS A 77 -8.64 -2.98 -5.04
N LYS A 78 -8.07 -2.90 -3.84
CA LYS A 78 -8.46 -1.91 -2.84
C LYS A 78 -7.39 -0.82 -2.75
N PRO A 79 -7.77 0.47 -2.81
CA PRO A 79 -6.80 1.54 -2.64
C PRO A 79 -6.34 1.55 -1.19
N LEU A 80 -5.03 1.64 -0.98
CA LEU A 80 -4.50 2.12 0.28
C LEU A 80 -4.60 3.64 0.23
N VAL A 81 -5.53 4.16 1.03
CA VAL A 81 -5.69 5.58 1.26
C VAL A 81 -4.80 5.94 2.44
N LYS A 82 -4.33 7.19 2.47
CA LYS A 82 -3.81 7.80 3.68
C LYS A 82 -4.78 7.60 4.86
N GLU A 83 -4.53 6.63 5.72
CA GLU A 83 -4.97 6.75 7.11
C GLU A 83 -4.10 7.84 7.70
N GLY A 84 -4.68 9.03 7.91
CA GLY A 84 -3.97 10.14 8.53
C GLY A 84 -3.36 9.67 9.85
N ALA A 85 -2.03 9.69 9.93
CA ALA A 85 -1.13 9.98 11.05
C ALA A 85 -1.48 9.62 12.52
N ASP A 86 -2.58 8.93 12.86
CA ASP A 86 -3.02 8.81 14.26
C ASP A 86 -3.85 7.54 14.53
N ARG A 87 -3.37 6.41 14.02
CA ARG A 87 -3.51 5.20 14.83
C ARG A 87 -2.19 5.06 15.57
N PRO A 88 -2.13 5.23 16.91
CA PRO A 88 -0.96 4.75 17.61
C PRO A 88 -0.82 3.30 17.18
N ARG A 89 0.33 2.95 16.60
CA ARG A 89 0.68 1.55 16.36
C ARG A 89 0.22 0.84 17.61
N ALA A 90 -0.72 -0.10 17.47
CA ALA A 90 -0.98 -1.01 18.56
C ALA A 90 0.39 -1.63 18.83
N VAL A 91 1.04 -1.12 19.89
CA VAL A 91 2.18 -1.73 20.53
C VAL A 91 1.54 -2.65 21.55
N PRO A 92 1.23 -3.91 21.21
CA PRO A 92 1.17 -4.87 22.27
C PRO A 92 2.62 -5.21 22.64
N PHE A 93 2.83 -5.33 23.94
CA PHE A 93 3.99 -5.94 24.59
C PHE A 93 5.14 -4.99 24.95
N ARG A 94 4.97 -4.31 26.09
CA ARG A 94 6.08 -4.12 27.03
C ARG A 94 6.22 -5.42 27.84
N TRP A 95 7.38 -6.04 27.77
CA TRP A 95 7.89 -6.92 28.83
C TRP A 95 8.72 -6.04 29.77
N CYS A 96 8.28 -5.95 31.02
CA CYS A 96 9.04 -5.80 32.26
C CYS A 96 8.05 -5.93 33.41
#